data_AF-A0A3M1ENR6-F1
#
_entry.id   AF-A0A3M1ENR6-F1
#
_cell.length_a   1.000
_cell.length_b   1.000
_cell.length_c   1.000
_cell.angle_alpha   90.00
_cell.angle_beta   90.00
_cell.angle_gamma   90.00
#
_symmetry.space_group_name_H-M   'P 1'
#
loop_
_entity.id
_entity.type
_entity.pdbx_description
1 polymer ?
#
loop_
_entity_poly.entity_id
_entity_poly.type
_entity_poly.pdbx_seq_one_letter_code
_entity_poly.pdbx_strand_id
1 'polypeptide(L)'
;MNQKYIIGLTGNIATGKSIVRRMLQELGASTIDADGLVHMLQRPGTPVYKEIVDTFGSFILNKDATINRKRLSDIAFSVPEAMQELERIIHPAVRKQLDRVVAKAPTYVVVIEAIKLIESGLADQCNAVWVVTAPEEAQMVRLITKRNMSSQDALKRVQAQPPQAEKVARADVVIDNSGDLVRTWNLVQKEFGKIPKPTAEPAPAEAAPAVTTVEAEVAGQAPIDVRRAKRGDLLAMAQFIGTATNGEIELDEGEMMERLFSKGYMLAFQKDELVGLVGWQTENLIAGIDDLFVKSSALWPSVGKVLLDKVEEAVRELSCEAGLIFLHNSTGPVARKFLEKQGYEAKKPEELIKVWREAAEEWQVENTTLMVKQLLERRVMVPI
;
A
#
# COMPACT_ATOMS: atom_id res chain seq x y z
N MET A 1 4.94 -21.37 18.29
CA MET A 1 4.88 -20.26 17.32
C MET A 1 3.41 -19.92 17.16
N ASN A 2 2.96 -18.71 17.51
CA ASN A 2 1.55 -18.35 17.32
C ASN A 2 1.25 -18.37 15.82
N GLN A 3 0.38 -19.31 15.42
CA GLN A 3 -0.10 -19.42 14.05
C GLN A 3 -0.79 -18.09 13.69
N LYS A 4 -0.34 -17.45 12.60
CA LYS A 4 -0.94 -16.21 12.10
C LYS A 4 -2.37 -16.48 11.61
N TYR A 5 -3.25 -15.48 11.72
CA TYR A 5 -4.57 -15.54 11.08
C TYR A 5 -4.50 -14.88 9.70
N ILE A 6 -4.60 -15.69 8.65
CA ILE A 6 -4.40 -15.28 7.26
C ILE A 6 -5.75 -15.03 6.59
N ILE A 7 -5.97 -13.81 6.12
CA ILE A 7 -7.11 -13.44 5.29
C ILE A 7 -6.66 -13.43 3.83
N GLY A 8 -7.31 -14.22 2.99
CA GLY A 8 -7.17 -14.10 1.54
C GLY A 8 -8.18 -13.10 1.01
N LEU A 9 -7.72 -11.94 0.52
CA LEU A 9 -8.57 -10.89 -0.03
C LEU A 9 -8.61 -10.98 -1.56
N THR A 10 -9.79 -11.15 -2.12
CA THR A 10 -9.99 -11.23 -3.57
C THR A 10 -11.25 -10.51 -4.03
N GLY A 11 -11.54 -10.57 -5.32
CA GLY A 11 -12.57 -9.79 -5.99
C GLY A 11 -12.20 -9.45 -7.42
N ASN A 12 -13.20 -9.13 -8.23
CA ASN A 12 -13.01 -8.79 -9.63
C ASN A 12 -12.30 -7.43 -9.80
N ILE A 13 -11.96 -7.09 -11.04
CA ILE A 13 -11.32 -5.83 -11.37
C ILE A 13 -12.20 -4.65 -10.90
N ALA A 14 -11.58 -3.58 -10.41
CA ALA A 14 -12.25 -2.36 -9.97
C ALA A 14 -13.37 -2.51 -8.92
N THR A 15 -13.43 -3.64 -8.21
CA THR A 15 -14.33 -3.84 -7.05
C THR A 15 -13.87 -3.08 -5.80
N GLY A 16 -12.60 -2.64 -5.75
CA GLY A 16 -12.04 -1.88 -4.63
C GLY A 16 -11.29 -2.72 -3.59
N LYS A 17 -10.77 -3.90 -3.99
CA LYS A 17 -9.90 -4.74 -3.14
C LYS A 17 -8.81 -3.95 -2.42
N SER A 18 -8.07 -3.12 -3.14
CA SER A 18 -6.95 -2.37 -2.57
C SER A 18 -7.40 -1.36 -1.51
N ILE A 19 -8.63 -0.82 -1.60
CA ILE A 19 -9.23 0.02 -0.55
C ILE A 19 -9.51 -0.85 0.68
N VAL A 20 -10.16 -2.00 0.52
CA VAL A 20 -10.45 -2.92 1.63
C VAL A 20 -9.16 -3.43 2.29
N ARG A 21 -8.10 -3.72 1.50
CA ARG A 21 -6.77 -4.06 2.03
C ARG A 21 -6.24 -2.96 2.94
N ARG A 22 -6.28 -1.71 2.49
CA ARG A 22 -5.82 -0.55 3.28
C ARG A 22 -6.67 -0.34 4.52
N MET A 23 -7.98 -0.53 4.43
CA MET A 23 -8.85 -0.49 5.61
C MET A 23 -8.48 -1.56 6.65
N LEU A 24 -8.16 -2.78 6.21
CA LEU A 24 -7.67 -3.85 7.09
C LEU A 24 -6.31 -3.53 7.69
N GLN A 25 -5.44 -2.85 6.93
CA GLN A 25 -4.16 -2.36 7.42
C GLN A 25 -4.35 -1.33 8.55
N GLU A 26 -5.27 -0.38 8.38
CA GLU A 26 -5.62 0.61 9.42
C GLU A 26 -6.18 -0.04 10.69
N LEU A 27 -6.79 -1.22 10.57
CA LEU A 27 -7.25 -2.02 11.70
C LEU A 27 -6.13 -2.87 12.36
N GLY A 28 -4.88 -2.76 11.88
CA GLY A 28 -3.71 -3.39 12.46
C GLY A 28 -3.30 -4.72 11.80
N ALA A 29 -3.72 -4.98 10.56
CA ALA A 29 -3.24 -6.14 9.80
C ALA A 29 -1.99 -5.81 8.99
N SER A 30 -1.06 -6.78 8.88
CA SER A 30 -0.01 -6.73 7.85
C SER A 30 -0.63 -7.08 6.52
N THR A 31 -0.29 -6.40 5.44
CA THR A 31 -0.87 -6.66 4.12
C THR A 31 0.19 -6.98 3.07
N ILE A 32 -0.15 -7.88 2.15
CA ILE A 32 0.74 -8.37 1.11
C ILE A 32 -0.05 -8.34 -0.20
N ASP A 33 0.51 -7.70 -1.22
CA ASP A 33 0.00 -7.76 -2.59
C ASP A 33 0.70 -8.90 -3.34
N ALA A 34 -0.02 -10.00 -3.56
CA ALA A 34 0.52 -11.17 -4.23
C ALA A 34 0.77 -10.92 -5.74
N ASP A 35 -0.02 -10.06 -6.38
CA ASP A 35 0.14 -9.75 -7.80
C ASP A 35 1.41 -8.91 -8.02
N GLY A 36 1.67 -7.93 -7.15
CA GLY A 36 2.94 -7.22 -7.07
C GLY A 36 4.13 -8.12 -6.73
N LEU A 37 3.93 -9.13 -5.89
CA LEU A 37 4.98 -10.12 -5.57
C LEU A 37 5.40 -10.93 -6.80
N VAL A 38 4.44 -11.37 -7.63
CA VAL A 38 4.74 -12.03 -8.92
C VAL A 38 5.61 -11.13 -9.79
N HIS A 39 5.26 -9.85 -9.91
CA HIS A 39 6.03 -8.88 -10.68
C HIS A 39 7.47 -8.72 -10.17
N MET A 40 7.67 -8.80 -8.85
CA MET A 40 9.00 -8.77 -8.25
C MET A 40 9.80 -10.03 -8.56
N LEU A 41 9.17 -11.19 -8.48
CA LEU A 41 9.82 -12.46 -8.79
C LEU A 41 10.19 -12.58 -10.27
N GLN A 42 9.51 -11.91 -11.19
CA GLN A 42 9.82 -11.95 -12.64
C GLN A 42 10.92 -10.99 -13.10
N ARG A 43 11.70 -10.38 -12.19
CA ARG A 43 12.69 -9.36 -12.56
C ARG A 43 14.02 -9.96 -13.02
N PRO A 44 14.74 -9.30 -13.94
CA PRO A 44 16.07 -9.75 -14.34
C PRO A 44 16.96 -10.03 -13.14
N GLY A 45 17.63 -11.17 -13.17
CA GLY A 45 18.50 -11.63 -12.08
C GLY A 45 17.82 -12.49 -11.02
N THR A 46 16.50 -12.70 -11.07
CA THR A 46 15.85 -13.68 -10.19
C THR A 46 15.85 -15.10 -10.80
N PRO A 47 15.70 -16.16 -10.00
CA PRO A 47 15.59 -17.52 -10.51
C PRO A 47 14.34 -17.73 -11.36
N VAL A 48 13.21 -17.12 -10.95
CA VAL A 48 11.93 -17.19 -11.68
C VAL A 48 12.03 -16.50 -13.04
N TYR A 49 12.69 -15.35 -13.13
CA TYR A 49 12.95 -14.69 -14.42
C TYR A 49 13.76 -15.60 -15.33
N LYS A 50 14.82 -16.22 -14.81
CA LYS A 50 15.64 -17.15 -15.59
C LYS A 50 14.83 -18.33 -16.10
N GLU A 51 14.06 -18.99 -15.24
CA GLU A 51 13.24 -20.14 -15.62
C GLU A 51 12.18 -19.77 -16.67
N ILE A 52 11.55 -18.59 -16.56
CA ILE A 52 10.62 -18.09 -17.59
C ILE A 52 11.34 -17.85 -18.92
N VAL A 53 12.51 -17.21 -18.91
CA VAL A 53 13.26 -16.93 -20.15
C VAL A 53 13.79 -18.21 -20.80
N ASP A 54 14.25 -19.17 -20.00
CA ASP A 54 14.72 -20.47 -20.49
C ASP A 54 13.57 -21.27 -21.13
N THR A 55 12.35 -21.14 -20.58
CA THR A 55 11.14 -21.85 -21.05
C THR A 55 10.51 -21.21 -22.28
N PHE A 56 10.29 -19.90 -22.23
CA PHE A 56 9.54 -19.16 -23.24
C PHE A 56 10.45 -18.44 -24.25
N GLY A 57 11.77 -18.47 -24.07
CA GLY A 57 12.74 -17.86 -24.97
C GLY A 57 12.93 -16.35 -24.78
N SER A 58 14.07 -15.83 -25.26
CA SER A 58 14.44 -14.42 -25.10
C SER A 58 13.58 -13.43 -25.89
N PHE A 59 12.75 -13.90 -26.83
CA PHE A 59 11.89 -13.03 -27.64
C PHE A 59 10.76 -12.37 -26.83
N ILE A 60 10.46 -12.91 -25.64
CA ILE A 60 9.55 -12.30 -24.66
C ILE A 60 10.17 -11.09 -23.96
N LEU A 61 11.45 -10.79 -24.19
CA LEU A 61 12.14 -9.69 -23.51
C LEU A 61 11.96 -8.36 -24.23
N ASN A 62 11.94 -7.29 -23.44
CA ASN A 62 12.11 -5.92 -23.87
C ASN A 62 13.61 -5.63 -24.16
N LYS A 63 13.88 -4.46 -24.76
CA LYS A 63 15.26 -4.02 -25.05
C LYS A 63 16.15 -3.88 -23.80
N ASP A 64 15.55 -3.62 -22.65
CA ASP A 64 16.21 -3.51 -21.34
C ASP A 64 16.35 -4.86 -20.61
N ALA A 65 16.13 -5.97 -21.33
CA ALA A 65 16.12 -7.34 -20.82
C ALA A 65 15.03 -7.62 -19.77
N THR A 66 14.03 -6.77 -19.59
CA THR A 66 12.87 -7.10 -18.75
C THR A 66 11.85 -7.94 -19.50
N ILE A 67 11.07 -8.79 -18.81
CA ILE A 67 9.98 -9.54 -19.44
C ILE A 67 8.92 -8.56 -19.96
N ASN A 68 8.61 -8.67 -21.26
CA ASN A 68 7.46 -8.02 -21.88
C ASN A 68 6.18 -8.78 -21.49
N ARG A 69 5.51 -8.30 -20.43
CA ARG A 69 4.31 -8.95 -19.88
C ARG A 69 3.21 -9.10 -20.91
N LYS A 70 3.02 -8.13 -21.82
CA LYS A 70 2.02 -8.24 -22.88
C LYS A 70 2.32 -9.43 -23.78
N ARG A 71 3.54 -9.55 -24.30
CA ARG A 71 3.94 -10.70 -25.13
C ARG A 71 3.83 -12.02 -24.38
N LEU A 72 4.29 -12.08 -23.14
CA LEU A 72 4.21 -13.29 -22.33
C LEU A 72 2.76 -13.69 -22.08
N SER A 73 1.89 -12.74 -21.73
CA SER A 73 0.45 -12.96 -21.59
C SER A 73 -0.18 -13.42 -22.90
N ASP A 74 0.14 -12.78 -24.03
CA ASP A 74 -0.40 -13.16 -25.34
C ASP A 74 -0.06 -14.64 -25.65
N ILE A 75 1.17 -15.09 -25.36
CA ILE A 75 1.59 -16.50 -25.52
C ILE A 75 0.84 -17.41 -24.55
N ALA A 76 0.85 -17.07 -23.26
CA ALA A 76 0.24 -17.88 -22.22
C ALA A 76 -1.27 -18.06 -22.44
N PHE A 77 -1.98 -17.01 -22.86
CA PHE A 77 -3.42 -17.07 -23.14
C PHE A 77 -3.76 -17.71 -24.49
N SER A 78 -2.84 -17.75 -25.45
CA SER A 78 -3.10 -18.39 -26.75
C SER A 78 -2.99 -19.92 -26.69
N VAL A 79 -2.22 -20.46 -25.75
CA VAL A 79 -1.89 -21.90 -25.67
C VAL A 79 -2.09 -22.40 -24.24
N PRO A 80 -3.07 -23.29 -23.97
CA PRO A 80 -3.33 -23.79 -22.62
C PRO A 80 -2.11 -24.38 -21.92
N GLU A 81 -1.26 -25.10 -22.65
CA GLU A 81 -0.03 -25.70 -22.15
C GLU A 81 1.00 -24.63 -21.73
N ALA A 82 1.05 -23.50 -22.46
CA ALA A 82 1.91 -22.38 -22.12
C ALA A 82 1.46 -21.69 -20.82
N MET A 83 0.14 -21.56 -20.61
CA MET A 83 -0.38 -21.04 -19.34
C MET A 83 0.00 -21.96 -18.17
N GLN A 84 -0.18 -23.27 -18.33
CA GLN A 84 0.13 -24.26 -17.29
C GLN A 84 1.62 -24.22 -16.93
N GLU A 85 2.49 -24.13 -17.93
CA GLU A 85 3.93 -24.07 -17.68
C GLU A 85 4.34 -22.77 -16.97
N LEU A 86 3.74 -21.63 -17.37
CA LEU A 86 3.98 -20.36 -16.69
C LEU A 86 3.51 -20.41 -15.22
N GLU A 87 2.33 -20.98 -14.96
CA GLU A 87 1.79 -21.18 -13.61
C GLU A 87 2.65 -22.14 -12.78
N ARG A 88 3.19 -23.21 -13.40
CA ARG A 88 4.12 -24.17 -12.76
C ARG A 88 5.38 -23.49 -12.24
N ILE A 89 5.90 -22.49 -12.97
CA ILE A 89 7.08 -21.72 -12.58
C ILE A 89 6.72 -20.70 -11.48
N ILE A 90 5.62 -19.97 -11.65
CA ILE A 90 5.28 -18.84 -10.78
C ILE A 90 4.72 -19.30 -9.42
N HIS A 91 3.75 -20.22 -9.40
CA HIS A 91 3.00 -20.53 -8.18
C HIS A 91 3.88 -21.02 -7.02
N PRO A 92 4.83 -21.95 -7.21
CA PRO A 92 5.70 -22.39 -6.11
C PRO A 92 6.59 -21.26 -5.57
N ALA A 93 7.10 -20.40 -6.45
CA ALA A 93 7.95 -19.30 -6.05
C ALA A 93 7.19 -18.22 -5.26
N VAL A 94 5.97 -17.89 -5.68
CA VAL A 94 5.07 -16.99 -4.95
C VAL A 94 4.74 -17.56 -3.57
N ARG A 95 4.32 -18.82 -3.48
CA ARG A 95 4.00 -19.48 -2.20
C ARG A 95 5.17 -19.43 -1.23
N LYS A 96 6.36 -19.84 -1.69
CA LYS A 96 7.58 -19.80 -0.87
C LYS A 96 7.90 -18.40 -0.36
N GLN A 97 7.66 -17.37 -1.17
CA GLN A 97 7.93 -16.00 -0.76
C GLN A 97 6.84 -15.46 0.17
N LEU A 98 5.56 -15.81 -0.05
CA LEU A 98 4.47 -15.52 0.88
C LEU A 98 4.73 -16.14 2.24
N ASP A 99 5.12 -17.40 2.32
CA ASP A 99 5.46 -18.08 3.58
C ASP A 99 6.51 -17.31 4.38
N ARG A 100 7.55 -16.81 3.69
CA ARG A 100 8.61 -16.02 4.31
C ARG A 100 8.12 -14.67 4.82
N VAL A 101 7.28 -13.98 4.06
CA VAL A 101 6.74 -12.67 4.45
C VAL A 101 5.73 -12.83 5.59
N VAL A 102 4.84 -13.82 5.52
CA VAL A 102 3.86 -14.15 6.56
C VAL A 102 4.56 -14.54 7.86
N ALA A 103 5.60 -15.38 7.80
CA ALA A 103 6.35 -15.78 8.98
C ALA A 103 7.04 -14.61 9.69
N LYS A 104 7.42 -13.57 8.94
CA LYS A 104 8.05 -12.34 9.46
C LYS A 104 7.05 -11.22 9.79
N ALA A 105 5.78 -11.39 9.48
CA ALA A 105 4.79 -10.35 9.70
C ALA A 105 4.72 -9.99 11.21
N PRO A 106 4.79 -8.70 11.58
CA PRO A 106 4.76 -8.28 12.98
C PRO A 106 3.40 -8.53 13.64
N THR A 107 2.32 -8.48 12.86
CA THR A 107 0.94 -8.56 13.36
C THR A 107 0.44 -10.00 13.41
N TYR A 108 -0.58 -10.26 14.25
CA TYR A 108 -1.24 -11.56 14.30
C TYR A 108 -2.06 -11.85 13.03
N VAL A 109 -2.77 -10.83 12.50
CA VAL A 109 -3.55 -10.92 11.27
C VAL A 109 -2.70 -10.51 10.07
N VAL A 110 -2.71 -11.31 9.01
CA VAL A 110 -2.03 -11.03 7.73
C VAL A 110 -3.05 -11.12 6.60
N VAL A 111 -3.06 -10.14 5.69
CA VAL A 111 -3.94 -10.09 4.53
C VAL A 111 -3.12 -10.33 3.27
N ILE A 112 -3.49 -11.33 2.48
CA ILE A 112 -2.92 -11.61 1.16
C ILE A 112 -3.95 -11.18 0.11
N GLU A 113 -3.70 -10.06 -0.57
CA GLU A 113 -4.52 -9.62 -1.71
C GLU A 113 -4.04 -10.31 -2.99
N ALA A 114 -4.96 -10.97 -3.70
CA ALA A 114 -4.67 -11.57 -5.01
C ALA A 114 -5.93 -11.58 -5.90
N ILE A 115 -5.79 -11.19 -7.18
CA ILE A 115 -6.90 -11.27 -8.14
C ILE A 115 -7.31 -12.72 -8.39
N LYS A 116 -6.33 -13.62 -8.52
CA LYS A 116 -6.51 -15.07 -8.75
C LYS A 116 -6.34 -15.89 -7.47
N LEU A 117 -6.83 -15.40 -6.33
CA LEU A 117 -6.63 -16.05 -5.03
C LEU A 117 -7.17 -17.49 -5.00
N ILE A 118 -8.37 -17.71 -5.53
CA ILE A 118 -9.05 -19.01 -5.52
C ILE A 118 -8.45 -19.90 -6.62
N GLU A 119 -8.28 -19.34 -7.81
CA GLU A 119 -7.81 -20.02 -9.01
C GLU A 119 -6.36 -20.52 -8.88
N SER A 120 -5.51 -19.81 -8.13
CA SER A 120 -4.12 -20.22 -7.84
C SER A 120 -3.97 -21.19 -6.67
N GLY A 121 -5.07 -21.52 -5.97
CA GLY A 121 -5.05 -22.31 -4.74
C GLY A 121 -4.36 -21.61 -3.56
N LEU A 122 -4.21 -20.28 -3.60
CA LEU A 122 -3.74 -19.51 -2.44
C LEU A 122 -4.80 -19.44 -1.34
N ALA A 123 -6.09 -19.52 -1.72
CA ALA A 123 -7.20 -19.60 -0.78
C ALA A 123 -7.05 -20.74 0.24
N ASP A 124 -6.46 -21.88 -0.16
CA ASP A 124 -6.28 -23.06 0.71
C ASP A 124 -5.27 -22.82 1.85
N GLN A 125 -4.47 -21.77 1.76
CA GLN A 125 -3.51 -21.36 2.79
C GLN A 125 -4.09 -20.28 3.72
N CYS A 126 -5.31 -19.82 3.47
CA CYS A 126 -5.97 -18.77 4.23
C CYS A 126 -6.90 -19.36 5.29
N ASN A 127 -7.03 -18.67 6.42
CA ASN A 127 -8.03 -18.99 7.45
C ASN A 127 -9.42 -18.49 7.08
N ALA A 128 -9.51 -17.43 6.26
CA ALA A 128 -10.75 -16.91 5.72
C ALA A 128 -10.52 -16.27 4.34
N VAL A 129 -11.48 -16.45 3.43
CA VAL A 129 -11.53 -15.82 2.11
C VAL A 129 -12.51 -14.65 2.15
N TRP A 130 -12.00 -13.45 1.93
CA TRP A 130 -12.77 -12.22 1.83
C TRP A 130 -12.92 -11.82 0.36
N VAL A 131 -14.16 -11.64 -0.09
CA VAL A 131 -14.46 -11.25 -1.48
C VAL A 131 -15.06 -9.85 -1.50
N VAL A 132 -14.39 -8.94 -2.20
CA VAL A 132 -14.90 -7.59 -2.44
C VAL A 132 -15.73 -7.57 -3.71
N THR A 133 -16.95 -7.04 -3.63
CA THR A 133 -17.89 -6.96 -4.75
C THR A 133 -18.27 -5.52 -5.06
N ALA A 134 -18.59 -5.25 -6.33
CA ALA A 134 -19.19 -4.00 -6.77
C ALA A 134 -20.01 -4.23 -8.05
N PRO A 135 -21.08 -3.47 -8.30
CA PRO A 135 -21.83 -3.56 -9.54
C PRO A 135 -20.95 -3.20 -10.74
N GLU A 136 -21.29 -3.73 -11.92
CA GLU A 136 -20.53 -3.51 -13.16
C GLU A 136 -20.42 -2.02 -13.48
N GLU A 137 -21.49 -1.26 -13.26
CA GLU A 137 -21.53 0.18 -13.49
C GLU A 137 -20.47 0.90 -12.65
N ALA A 138 -20.30 0.52 -11.37
CA ALA A 138 -19.27 1.10 -10.51
C ALA A 138 -17.85 0.68 -10.94
N GLN A 139 -17.66 -0.56 -11.40
CA GLN A 139 -16.38 -1.02 -11.93
C GLN A 139 -16.00 -0.22 -13.18
N MET A 140 -16.95 -0.03 -14.09
CA MET A 140 -16.77 0.75 -15.32
C MET A 140 -16.37 2.19 -15.03
N VAL A 141 -17.11 2.88 -14.14
CA VAL A 141 -16.78 4.25 -13.73
C VAL A 141 -15.36 4.32 -13.17
N ARG A 142 -14.98 3.42 -12.25
CA ARG A 142 -13.65 3.41 -11.64
C ARG A 142 -12.53 3.12 -12.65
N LEU A 143 -12.76 2.23 -13.61
CA LEU A 143 -11.78 1.92 -14.66
C LEU A 143 -11.54 3.12 -15.59
N ILE A 144 -12.59 3.85 -15.92
CA ILE A 144 -12.51 5.01 -16.81
C ILE A 144 -11.88 6.19 -16.06
N THR A 145 -12.38 6.54 -14.89
CA THR A 145 -12.01 7.79 -14.20
C THR A 145 -10.72 7.68 -13.38
N LYS A 146 -10.45 6.53 -12.75
CA LYS A 146 -9.27 6.35 -11.88
C LYS A 146 -8.12 5.62 -12.57
N ARG A 147 -8.37 4.91 -13.69
CA ARG A 147 -7.33 4.19 -14.44
C ARG A 147 -7.18 4.66 -15.90
N ASN A 148 -7.84 5.75 -16.28
CA ASN A 148 -7.77 6.36 -17.61
C ASN A 148 -7.97 5.36 -18.77
N MET A 149 -8.84 4.37 -18.59
CA MET A 149 -9.16 3.40 -19.62
C MET A 149 -10.27 3.89 -20.55
N SER A 150 -10.22 3.50 -21.82
CA SER A 150 -11.35 3.67 -22.73
C SER A 150 -12.55 2.85 -22.25
N SER A 151 -13.78 3.31 -22.50
CA SER A 151 -14.98 2.55 -22.14
C SER A 151 -15.01 1.17 -22.79
N GLN A 152 -14.45 1.02 -24.00
CA GLN A 152 -14.37 -0.27 -24.69
C GLN A 152 -13.39 -1.22 -24.00
N ASP A 153 -12.21 -0.75 -23.59
CA ASP A 153 -11.22 -1.58 -22.91
C ASP A 153 -11.66 -1.93 -21.48
N ALA A 154 -12.31 -0.99 -20.79
CA ALA A 154 -12.90 -1.24 -19.48
C ALA A 154 -13.94 -2.37 -19.55
N LEU A 155 -14.87 -2.30 -20.51
CA LEU A 155 -15.92 -3.32 -20.69
C LEU A 155 -15.32 -4.69 -21.01
N LYS A 156 -14.36 -4.74 -21.94
CA LYS A 156 -13.64 -5.98 -22.27
C LYS A 156 -12.99 -6.61 -21.04
N ARG A 157 -12.38 -5.80 -20.17
CA ARG A 157 -11.72 -6.31 -18.94
C ARG A 157 -12.70 -6.81 -17.90
N VAL A 158 -13.84 -6.15 -17.74
CA VAL A 158 -14.89 -6.61 -16.82
C VAL A 158 -15.49 -7.92 -17.31
N GLN A 159 -15.82 -8.00 -18.60
CA GLN A 159 -16.44 -9.18 -19.21
C GLN A 159 -15.49 -10.37 -19.39
N ALA A 160 -14.17 -10.14 -19.42
CA ALA A 160 -13.18 -11.21 -19.48
C ALA A 160 -13.03 -11.98 -18.17
N GLN A 161 -13.63 -11.50 -17.07
CA GLN A 161 -13.56 -12.17 -15.77
C GLN A 161 -14.80 -13.03 -15.52
N PRO A 162 -14.65 -14.16 -14.80
CA PRO A 162 -15.81 -14.94 -14.36
C PRO A 162 -16.79 -14.09 -13.53
N PRO A 163 -18.09 -14.45 -13.52
CA PRO A 163 -19.09 -13.79 -12.68
C PRO A 163 -18.64 -13.71 -11.22
N GLN A 164 -18.87 -12.54 -10.58
CA GLN A 164 -18.53 -12.35 -9.17
C GLN A 164 -19.18 -13.38 -8.24
N ALA A 165 -20.36 -13.89 -8.63
CA ALA A 165 -21.08 -14.93 -7.91
C ALA A 165 -20.24 -16.19 -7.65
N GLU A 166 -19.33 -16.56 -8.55
CA GLU A 166 -18.45 -17.72 -8.37
C GLU A 166 -17.47 -17.51 -7.21
N LYS A 167 -16.91 -16.31 -7.08
CA LYS A 167 -16.03 -15.95 -5.94
C LYS A 167 -16.83 -15.83 -4.66
N VAL A 168 -18.00 -15.20 -4.72
CA VAL A 168 -18.92 -15.05 -3.57
C VAL A 168 -19.31 -16.41 -3.00
N ALA A 169 -19.57 -17.42 -3.84
CA ALA A 169 -19.89 -18.77 -3.40
C ALA A 169 -18.75 -19.47 -2.63
N ARG A 170 -17.53 -18.93 -2.71
CA ARG A 170 -16.32 -19.42 -2.03
C ARG A 170 -15.86 -18.48 -0.91
N ALA A 171 -16.63 -17.44 -0.60
CA ALA A 171 -16.27 -16.44 0.38
C ALA A 171 -16.74 -16.84 1.79
N ASP A 172 -15.88 -16.65 2.78
CA ASP A 172 -16.27 -16.63 4.20
C ASP A 172 -16.87 -15.26 4.57
N VAL A 173 -16.37 -14.20 3.93
CA VAL A 173 -16.84 -12.82 4.12
C VAL A 173 -17.01 -12.14 2.77
N VAL A 174 -18.15 -11.48 2.57
CA VAL A 174 -18.41 -10.63 1.40
C VAL A 174 -18.41 -9.17 1.82
N ILE A 175 -17.57 -8.37 1.17
CA ILE A 175 -17.49 -6.92 1.36
C ILE A 175 -18.13 -6.22 0.16
N ASP A 176 -19.38 -5.79 0.33
CA ASP A 176 -20.09 -5.00 -0.66
C ASP A 176 -19.57 -3.55 -0.69
N ASN A 177 -18.85 -3.21 -1.76
CA ASN A 177 -18.29 -1.89 -2.01
C ASN A 177 -19.06 -1.15 -3.14
N SER A 178 -20.37 -1.37 -3.21
CA SER A 178 -21.30 -0.63 -4.09
C SER A 178 -21.73 0.72 -3.55
N GLY A 179 -21.71 0.89 -2.22
CA GLY A 179 -22.13 2.11 -1.54
C GLY A 179 -21.00 3.12 -1.33
N ASP A 180 -21.24 4.05 -0.42
CA ASP A 180 -20.19 4.97 0.04
C ASP A 180 -19.11 4.23 0.86
N LEU A 181 -17.94 4.87 0.96
CA LEU A 181 -16.80 4.31 1.67
C LEU A 181 -17.03 4.12 3.17
N VAL A 182 -17.96 4.87 3.78
CA VAL A 182 -18.29 4.74 5.21
C VAL A 182 -19.01 3.42 5.45
N ARG A 183 -19.95 3.05 4.57
CA ARG A 183 -20.63 1.77 4.62
C ARG A 183 -19.62 0.62 4.46
N THR A 184 -18.71 0.72 3.50
CA THR A 184 -17.65 -0.27 3.29
C THR A 184 -16.76 -0.38 4.53
N TRP A 185 -16.30 0.75 5.09
CA TRP A 185 -15.48 0.79 6.30
C TRP A 185 -16.16 0.12 7.49
N ASN A 186 -17.42 0.45 7.76
CA ASN A 186 -18.17 -0.12 8.88
C ASN A 186 -18.32 -1.65 8.73
N LEU A 187 -18.51 -2.13 7.50
CA LEU A 187 -18.56 -3.56 7.23
C LEU A 187 -17.20 -4.22 7.48
N VAL A 188 -16.11 -3.64 6.96
CA VAL A 188 -14.75 -4.14 7.19
C VAL A 188 -14.41 -4.18 8.68
N GLN A 189 -14.71 -3.12 9.44
CA GLN A 189 -14.48 -3.07 10.88
C GLN A 189 -15.29 -4.13 11.63
N LYS A 190 -16.57 -4.29 11.27
CA LYS A 190 -17.45 -5.30 11.87
C LYS A 190 -16.91 -6.71 11.65
N GLU A 191 -16.52 -7.05 10.43
CA GLU A 191 -16.05 -8.40 10.09
C GLU A 191 -14.65 -8.66 10.66
N PHE A 192 -13.78 -7.65 10.68
CA PHE A 192 -12.45 -7.75 11.31
C PHE A 192 -12.56 -7.98 12.82
N GLY A 193 -13.53 -7.36 13.49
CA GLY A 193 -13.80 -7.56 14.90
C GLY A 193 -14.23 -8.97 15.30
N LYS A 194 -14.62 -9.82 14.34
CA LYS A 194 -14.98 -11.23 14.56
C LYS A 194 -13.78 -12.17 14.54
N ILE A 195 -12.61 -11.70 14.10
CA ILE A 195 -11.41 -12.53 13.99
C ILE A 195 -11.02 -13.02 15.39
N PRO A 196 -10.77 -14.34 15.58
CA PRO A 196 -10.36 -14.87 16.87
C PRO A 196 -9.09 -14.19 17.37
N LYS A 197 -9.15 -13.66 18.59
CA LYS A 197 -7.95 -13.12 19.26
C LYS A 197 -7.06 -14.30 19.68
N PRO A 198 -5.72 -14.19 19.57
CA PRO A 198 -4.84 -15.24 20.02
C PRO A 198 -5.08 -15.54 21.51
N THR A 199 -5.22 -16.82 21.87
CA THR A 199 -5.22 -17.27 23.26
C THR A 199 -3.84 -16.97 23.85
N ALA A 200 -3.79 -16.03 24.79
CA ALA A 200 -2.53 -15.60 25.39
C ALA A 200 -1.97 -16.66 26.35
N GLU A 201 -0.73 -17.13 26.13
CA GLU A 201 0.22 -17.22 27.25
C GLU A 201 0.61 -15.78 27.61
N PRO A 202 0.68 -15.41 28.90
CA PRO A 202 0.91 -14.03 29.28
C PRO A 202 2.35 -13.63 28.96
N ALA A 203 2.55 -12.97 27.82
CA ALA A 203 3.59 -11.96 27.69
C ALA A 203 3.17 -10.75 28.55
N PRO A 204 4.12 -9.99 29.13
CA PRO A 204 3.80 -8.90 30.05
C PRO A 204 2.84 -7.93 29.38
N ALA A 205 1.85 -7.47 30.13
CA ALA A 205 0.90 -6.47 29.66
C ALA A 205 1.64 -5.20 29.21
N GLU A 206 1.84 -5.03 27.91
CA GLU A 206 1.98 -3.71 27.33
C GLU A 206 0.58 -3.19 27.07
N ALA A 207 0.21 -2.24 27.94
CA ALA A 207 -1.02 -1.48 27.87
C ALA A 207 -1.20 -0.85 26.49
N ALA A 208 -2.45 -0.57 26.12
CA ALA A 208 -2.80 0.37 25.06
C ALA A 208 -1.84 1.56 25.08
N PRO A 209 -1.36 2.06 23.93
CA PRO A 209 -0.46 3.21 23.96
C PRO A 209 -1.23 4.35 24.60
N ALA A 210 -0.83 4.65 25.84
CA ALA A 210 -1.09 5.91 26.47
C ALA A 210 -0.62 7.00 25.51
N VAL A 211 -1.35 8.12 25.52
CA VAL A 211 -0.93 9.39 24.95
C VAL A 211 0.52 9.64 25.35
N THR A 212 1.47 9.33 24.47
CA THR A 212 2.87 9.72 24.65
C THR A 212 2.97 11.16 24.19
N THR A 213 2.77 12.07 25.14
CA THR A 213 3.34 13.42 25.07
C THR A 213 4.84 13.27 24.91
N VAL A 214 5.34 13.42 23.69
CA VAL A 214 6.77 13.59 23.47
C VAL A 214 7.06 15.04 23.83
N GLU A 215 7.46 15.30 25.08
CA GLU A 215 8.04 16.59 25.47
C GLU A 215 9.39 16.73 24.76
N ALA A 216 9.35 17.17 23.51
CA ALA A 216 10.52 17.67 22.83
C ALA A 216 10.88 19.01 23.49
N GLU A 217 11.76 18.97 24.49
CA GLU A 217 12.46 20.16 24.98
C GLU A 217 13.32 20.75 23.85
N VAL A 218 12.69 21.62 23.06
CA VAL A 218 13.40 22.62 22.25
C VAL A 218 13.12 23.95 22.92
N ALA A 219 14.15 24.50 23.56
CA ALA A 219 14.10 25.75 24.31
C ALA A 219 13.28 26.82 23.57
N GLY A 220 12.11 27.16 24.11
CA GLY A 220 11.25 28.27 23.67
C GLY A 220 10.05 27.92 22.77
N GLN A 221 9.79 26.66 22.42
CA GLN A 221 8.61 26.27 21.63
C GLN A 221 7.60 25.48 22.47
N ALA A 222 6.30 25.74 22.30
CA ALA A 222 5.23 25.01 22.99
C ALA A 222 5.22 23.52 22.58
N PRO A 223 4.82 22.60 23.47
CA PRO A 223 4.87 21.16 23.22
C PRO A 223 4.06 20.78 21.97
N ILE A 224 4.57 19.81 21.22
CA ILE A 224 3.94 19.29 20.00
C ILE A 224 3.25 17.98 20.34
N ASP A 225 1.93 17.95 20.25
CA ASP A 225 1.14 16.72 20.37
C ASP A 225 1.01 16.06 19.00
N VAL A 226 1.23 14.75 18.91
CA VAL A 226 1.08 14.01 17.65
C VAL A 226 0.16 12.83 17.84
N ARG A 227 -0.87 12.77 16.99
CA ARG A 227 -1.87 11.69 17.02
C ARG A 227 -2.28 11.26 15.63
N ARG A 228 -2.78 10.03 15.53
CA ARG A 228 -3.43 9.57 14.29
C ARG A 228 -4.65 10.43 13.96
N ALA A 229 -4.84 10.66 12.67
CA ALA A 229 -6.04 11.30 12.16
C ALA A 229 -7.26 10.41 12.41
N LYS A 230 -8.40 11.04 12.63
CA LYS A 230 -9.71 10.43 12.79
C LYS A 230 -10.65 11.06 11.78
N ARG A 231 -11.81 10.43 11.56
CA ARG A 231 -12.86 10.98 10.71
C ARG A 231 -13.26 12.42 11.09
N GLY A 232 -13.23 12.77 12.38
CA GLY A 232 -13.53 14.13 12.85
C GLY A 232 -12.54 15.20 12.37
N ASP A 233 -11.37 14.81 11.84
CA ASP A 233 -10.33 15.73 11.42
C ASP A 233 -10.40 16.09 9.93
N LEU A 234 -11.26 15.43 9.13
CA LEU A 234 -11.26 15.53 7.66
C LEU A 234 -11.31 16.97 7.16
N LEU A 235 -12.23 17.79 7.71
CA LEU A 235 -12.37 19.18 7.31
C LEU A 235 -11.10 20.00 7.61
N ALA A 236 -10.51 19.81 8.80
CA ALA A 236 -9.31 20.51 9.20
C ALA A 236 -8.09 20.09 8.35
N MET A 237 -8.00 18.81 7.99
CA MET A 237 -6.95 18.28 7.11
C MET A 237 -7.06 18.89 5.71
N ALA A 238 -8.25 18.88 5.11
CA ALA A 238 -8.48 19.45 3.78
C ALA A 238 -8.11 20.94 3.72
N GLN A 239 -8.55 21.72 4.71
CA GLN A 239 -8.20 23.15 4.84
C GLN A 239 -6.69 23.36 5.01
N PHE A 240 -6.04 22.51 5.82
CA PHE A 240 -4.60 22.60 6.06
C PHE A 240 -3.79 22.31 4.79
N ILE A 241 -4.15 21.27 4.03
CA ILE A 241 -3.50 20.93 2.76
C ILE A 241 -3.67 22.06 1.75
N GLY A 242 -4.90 22.58 1.60
CA GLY A 242 -5.17 23.71 0.71
C GLY A 242 -4.34 24.95 1.07
N THR A 243 -4.23 25.26 2.37
CA THR A 243 -3.41 26.40 2.82
C THR A 243 -1.91 26.16 2.59
N ALA A 244 -1.39 24.98 2.93
CA ALA A 244 0.03 24.64 2.80
C ALA A 244 0.50 24.52 1.33
N THR A 245 -0.45 24.35 0.41
CA THR A 245 -0.22 24.30 -1.03
C THR A 245 -0.62 25.57 -1.76
N ASN A 246 -0.98 26.64 -1.03
CA ASN A 246 -1.47 27.90 -1.60
C ASN A 246 -2.65 27.71 -2.57
N GLY A 247 -3.53 26.74 -2.31
CA GLY A 247 -4.69 26.41 -3.12
C GLY A 247 -4.40 25.48 -4.32
N GLU A 248 -3.17 24.99 -4.50
CA GLU A 248 -2.88 24.01 -5.56
C GLU A 248 -3.60 22.67 -5.33
N ILE A 249 -3.81 22.28 -4.07
CA ILE A 249 -4.57 21.08 -3.70
C ILE A 249 -5.80 21.50 -2.90
N GLU A 250 -6.95 21.55 -3.55
CA GLU A 250 -8.25 21.72 -2.90
C GLU A 250 -8.95 20.37 -2.81
N LEU A 251 -9.36 19.99 -1.60
CA LEU A 251 -10.01 18.71 -1.32
C LEU A 251 -11.36 18.95 -0.66
N ASP A 252 -12.39 18.28 -1.13
CA ASP A 252 -13.64 18.17 -0.38
C ASP A 252 -13.57 17.09 0.71
N GLU A 253 -14.61 17.00 1.56
CA GLU A 253 -14.65 16.00 2.65
C GLU A 253 -14.63 14.56 2.12
N GLY A 254 -15.22 14.31 0.95
CA GLY A 254 -15.24 13.00 0.30
C GLY A 254 -13.87 12.59 -0.23
N GLU A 255 -13.16 13.50 -0.89
CA GLU A 255 -11.79 13.29 -1.38
C GLU A 255 -10.80 13.11 -0.23
N MET A 256 -10.93 13.91 0.84
CA MET A 256 -10.12 13.75 2.04
C MET A 256 -10.43 12.42 2.75
N MET A 257 -11.68 11.97 2.72
CA MET A 257 -12.06 10.65 3.23
C MET A 257 -11.49 9.52 2.38
N GLU A 258 -11.51 9.62 1.05
CA GLU A 258 -10.81 8.68 0.14
C GLU A 258 -9.33 8.58 0.50
N ARG A 259 -8.69 9.72 0.76
CA ARG A 259 -7.29 9.78 1.20
C ARG A 259 -7.08 9.11 2.56
N LEU A 260 -7.90 9.44 3.57
CA LEU A 260 -7.80 8.86 4.92
C LEU A 260 -7.99 7.33 4.93
N PHE A 261 -8.82 6.78 4.04
CA PHE A 261 -8.96 5.33 3.92
C PHE A 261 -7.87 4.65 3.10
N SER A 262 -7.16 5.43 2.29
CA SER A 262 -6.14 4.92 1.41
C SER A 262 -4.72 5.06 1.99
N LYS A 263 -4.56 5.83 3.08
CA LYS A 263 -3.26 6.13 3.70
C LYS A 263 -3.40 6.26 5.21
N GLY A 264 -2.35 5.92 5.94
CA GLY A 264 -2.21 6.33 7.33
C GLY A 264 -1.94 7.84 7.41
N TYR A 265 -2.52 8.51 8.39
CA TYR A 265 -2.24 9.92 8.67
C TYR A 265 -1.87 10.17 10.13
N MET A 266 -0.84 10.98 10.33
CA MET A 266 -0.48 11.58 11.62
C MET A 266 -0.64 13.10 11.53
N LEU A 267 -1.20 13.67 12.59
CA LEU A 267 -1.45 15.09 12.74
C LEU A 267 -0.63 15.61 13.92
N ALA A 268 0.04 16.74 13.73
CA ALA A 268 0.79 17.44 14.77
C ALA A 268 0.08 18.72 15.18
N PHE A 269 -0.11 18.89 16.49
CA PHE A 269 -0.81 20.01 17.10
C PHE A 269 0.11 20.80 18.03
N GLN A 270 -0.07 22.12 18.07
CA GLN A 270 0.55 23.01 19.05
C GLN A 270 -0.54 23.94 19.61
N LYS A 271 -0.82 23.86 20.91
CA LYS A 271 -1.92 24.60 21.57
C LYS A 271 -3.27 24.39 20.84
N ASP A 272 -3.61 23.14 20.56
CA ASP A 272 -4.81 22.70 19.83
C ASP A 272 -4.91 23.15 18.36
N GLU A 273 -3.90 23.84 17.84
CA GLU A 273 -3.83 24.21 16.43
C GLU A 273 -3.08 23.15 15.63
N LEU A 274 -3.66 22.70 14.51
CA LEU A 274 -2.98 21.81 13.56
C LEU A 274 -1.80 22.56 12.91
N VAL A 275 -0.58 22.10 13.17
CA VAL A 275 0.67 22.71 12.69
C VAL A 275 1.45 21.84 11.71
N GLY A 276 1.04 20.58 11.53
CA GLY A 276 1.60 19.71 10.50
C GLY A 276 0.79 18.44 10.32
N LEU A 277 0.93 17.81 9.17
CA LEU A 277 0.41 16.49 8.91
C LEU A 277 1.35 15.69 8.01
N VAL A 278 1.29 14.38 8.16
CA VAL A 278 1.93 13.44 7.25
C VAL A 278 0.95 12.31 6.89
N GLY A 279 0.82 12.05 5.59
CA GLY A 279 0.09 10.92 5.02
C GLY A 279 1.06 9.95 4.36
N TRP A 280 0.92 8.66 4.66
CA TRP A 280 1.75 7.62 4.05
C TRP A 280 0.98 6.35 3.72
N GLN A 281 1.44 5.64 2.72
CA GLN A 281 0.99 4.30 2.36
C GLN A 281 2.17 3.34 2.33
N THR A 282 1.90 2.04 2.44
CA THR A 282 2.93 1.02 2.27
C THR A 282 2.49 -0.06 1.31
N GLU A 283 3.40 -0.51 0.48
CA GLU A 283 3.19 -1.64 -0.42
C GLU A 283 4.49 -2.36 -0.66
N ASN A 284 4.46 -3.70 -0.59
CA ASN A 284 5.61 -4.55 -0.94
C ASN A 284 6.93 -4.11 -0.27
N LEU A 285 6.87 -3.80 1.02
CA LEU A 285 7.98 -3.30 1.84
C LEU A 285 8.53 -1.92 1.39
N ILE A 286 7.74 -1.11 0.69
CA ILE A 286 8.08 0.28 0.36
C ILE A 286 7.07 1.18 1.04
N ALA A 287 7.54 2.25 1.69
CA ALA A 287 6.70 3.30 2.20
C ALA A 287 6.68 4.49 1.24
N GLY A 288 5.50 4.96 0.87
CA GLY A 288 5.29 6.17 0.07
C GLY A 288 4.64 7.26 0.91
N ILE A 289 5.26 8.44 0.94
CA ILE A 289 4.77 9.63 1.65
C ILE A 289 4.54 10.72 0.60
N ASP A 290 3.29 11.13 0.42
CA ASP A 290 2.91 12.10 -0.61
C ASP A 290 2.10 13.28 -0.07
N ASP A 291 1.71 13.24 1.21
CA ASP A 291 1.20 14.38 1.95
C ASP A 291 2.14 14.67 3.12
N LEU A 292 3.12 15.56 2.97
CA LEU A 292 3.99 15.99 4.08
C LEU A 292 4.02 17.51 4.14
N PHE A 293 3.23 18.06 5.06
CA PHE A 293 3.00 19.50 5.16
C PHE A 293 3.24 19.98 6.60
N VAL A 294 3.95 21.10 6.71
CA VAL A 294 4.23 21.78 7.97
C VAL A 294 3.84 23.25 7.80
N LYS A 295 3.11 23.80 8.77
CA LYS A 295 2.44 25.12 8.67
C LYS A 295 3.40 26.26 8.30
N SER A 296 4.65 26.19 8.75
CA SER A 296 5.67 27.18 8.40
C SER A 296 7.06 26.56 8.30
N SER A 297 7.92 27.23 7.52
CA SER A 297 9.29 26.77 7.30
C SER A 297 10.12 26.65 8.59
N ALA A 298 9.82 27.50 9.58
CA ALA A 298 10.51 27.52 10.87
C ALA A 298 10.21 26.28 11.74
N LEU A 299 9.11 25.56 11.47
CA LEU A 299 8.66 24.40 12.25
C LEU A 299 9.20 23.07 11.73
N TRP A 300 9.87 23.01 10.58
CA TRP A 300 10.43 21.75 10.05
C TRP A 300 11.39 21.03 11.01
N PRO A 301 12.32 21.72 11.71
CA PRO A 301 13.23 21.04 12.63
C PRO A 301 12.52 20.35 13.81
N SER A 302 11.36 20.85 14.24
CA SER A 302 10.60 20.31 15.36
C SER A 302 9.41 19.47 14.88
N VAL A 303 8.39 20.08 14.27
CA VAL A 303 7.19 19.40 13.76
C VAL A 303 7.52 18.37 12.67
N GLY A 304 8.35 18.77 11.69
CA GLY A 304 8.75 17.86 10.61
C GLY A 304 9.51 16.64 11.13
N LYS A 305 10.34 16.80 12.17
CA LYS A 305 11.05 15.70 12.84
C LYS A 305 10.11 14.73 13.52
N VAL A 306 9.19 15.22 14.36
CA VAL A 306 8.28 14.34 15.11
C VAL A 306 7.34 13.58 14.15
N LEU A 307 6.83 14.23 13.10
CA LEU A 307 6.00 13.56 12.10
C LEU A 307 6.77 12.48 11.34
N LEU A 308 7.98 12.80 10.84
CA LEU A 308 8.79 11.85 10.10
C LEU A 308 9.21 10.67 10.98
N ASP A 309 9.58 10.90 12.24
CA ASP A 309 9.92 9.84 13.20
C ASP A 309 8.76 8.87 13.40
N LYS A 310 7.54 9.38 13.51
CA LYS A 310 6.35 8.52 13.67
C LYS A 310 6.06 7.68 12.44
N VAL A 311 6.33 8.21 11.24
CA VAL A 311 6.24 7.41 10.01
C VAL A 311 7.36 6.39 9.96
N GLU A 312 8.61 6.79 10.22
CA GLU A 312 9.77 5.88 10.23
C GLU A 312 9.63 4.74 11.26
N GLU A 313 9.02 5.01 12.41
CA GLU A 313 8.64 4.00 13.42
C GLU A 313 7.64 3.00 12.83
N ALA A 314 6.52 3.50 12.28
CA ALA A 314 5.46 2.65 11.71
C ALA A 314 5.94 1.81 10.51
N VAL A 315 6.77 2.37 9.64
CA VAL A 315 7.28 1.64 8.45
C VAL A 315 8.38 0.65 8.83
N ARG A 316 9.12 0.90 9.92
CA ARG A 316 10.11 -0.05 10.46
C ARG A 316 9.43 -1.28 11.05
N GLU A 317 8.32 -1.10 11.76
CA GLU A 317 7.48 -2.21 12.22
C GLU A 317 7.04 -3.10 11.06
N LEU A 318 6.66 -2.49 9.93
CA LEU A 318 6.26 -3.18 8.70
C LEU A 318 7.45 -3.72 7.87
N SER A 319 8.69 -3.62 8.38
CA SER A 319 9.91 -4.07 7.69
C SER A 319 10.08 -3.47 6.30
N CYS A 320 9.66 -2.21 6.09
CA CYS A 320 9.89 -1.50 4.83
C CYS A 320 11.39 -1.34 4.55
N GLU A 321 11.80 -1.62 3.32
CA GLU A 321 13.17 -1.48 2.83
C GLU A 321 13.53 -0.07 2.40
N ALA A 322 12.55 0.70 1.95
CA ALA A 322 12.73 2.06 1.47
C ALA A 322 11.56 2.97 1.81
N GLY A 323 11.87 4.24 2.02
CA GLY A 323 10.93 5.34 2.09
C GLY A 323 11.09 6.24 0.87
N LEU A 324 9.98 6.48 0.17
CA LEU A 324 9.85 7.39 -0.96
C LEU A 324 8.99 8.57 -0.50
N ILE A 325 9.55 9.77 -0.44
CA ILE A 325 8.82 11.01 -0.14
C ILE A 325 8.65 11.79 -1.44
N PHE A 326 7.41 12.05 -1.84
CA PHE A 326 7.04 12.95 -2.92
C PHE A 326 6.86 14.35 -2.33
N LEU A 327 7.96 15.06 -2.14
CA LEU A 327 7.95 16.36 -1.47
C LEU A 327 7.34 17.41 -2.39
N HIS A 328 6.18 17.96 -2.02
CA HIS A 328 5.51 19.00 -2.79
C HIS A 328 6.37 20.26 -2.90
N ASN A 329 6.50 20.83 -4.09
CA ASN A 329 7.40 21.96 -4.36
C ASN A 329 7.03 23.23 -3.56
N SER A 330 5.76 23.38 -3.16
CA SER A 330 5.29 24.48 -2.29
C SER A 330 5.87 24.45 -0.87
N THR A 331 6.38 23.31 -0.40
CA THR A 331 6.96 23.17 0.97
C THR A 331 8.26 23.95 1.15
N GLY A 332 8.89 24.36 0.04
CA GLY A 332 10.05 25.22 0.01
C GLY A 332 11.38 24.53 0.36
N PRO A 333 12.50 25.25 0.24
CA PRO A 333 13.84 24.67 0.32
C PRO A 333 14.23 24.20 1.72
N VAL A 334 13.57 24.69 2.77
CA VAL A 334 13.83 24.28 4.16
C VAL A 334 13.41 22.83 4.40
N ALA A 335 12.26 22.43 3.84
CA ALA A 335 11.75 21.06 3.90
C ALA A 335 12.74 20.07 3.28
N ARG A 336 13.22 20.39 2.07
CA ARG A 336 14.21 19.57 1.36
C ARG A 336 15.50 19.42 2.16
N LYS A 337 16.08 20.52 2.64
CA LYS A 337 17.31 20.49 3.47
C LYS A 337 17.11 19.72 4.77
N PHE A 338 15.91 19.79 5.35
CA PHE A 338 15.56 19.00 6.52
C PHE A 338 15.60 17.50 6.19
N LEU A 339 14.93 17.06 5.12
CA LEU A 339 14.93 15.66 4.69
C LEU A 339 16.33 15.14 4.33
N GLU A 340 17.15 15.95 3.66
CA GLU A 340 18.55 15.63 3.37
C GLU A 340 19.35 15.34 4.65
N LYS A 341 19.13 16.12 5.72
CA LYS A 341 19.74 15.84 7.03
C LYS A 341 19.21 14.59 7.71
N GLN A 342 18.01 14.13 7.37
CA GLN A 342 17.44 12.86 7.86
C GLN A 342 17.85 11.64 7.02
N GLY A 343 18.73 11.84 6.02
CA GLY A 343 19.26 10.77 5.18
C GLY A 343 18.43 10.45 3.94
N TYR A 344 17.52 11.35 3.54
CA TYR A 344 16.81 11.24 2.27
C TYR A 344 17.58 11.96 1.15
N GLU A 345 17.73 11.31 0.01
CA GLU A 345 18.41 11.88 -1.16
C GLU A 345 17.42 12.17 -2.27
N ALA A 346 17.55 13.34 -2.91
CA ALA A 346 16.79 13.63 -4.13
C ALA A 346 17.25 12.70 -5.26
N LYS A 347 16.32 11.94 -5.84
CA LYS A 347 16.59 11.02 -6.95
C LYS A 347 15.50 11.12 -8.00
N LYS A 348 15.85 10.86 -9.25
CA LYS A 348 14.86 10.59 -10.30
C LYS A 348 14.47 9.11 -10.29
N PRO A 349 13.25 8.74 -10.74
CA PRO A 349 12.83 7.34 -10.80
C PRO A 349 13.82 6.43 -11.55
N GLU A 350 14.49 6.94 -12.59
CA GLU A 350 15.44 6.17 -13.40
C GLU A 350 16.71 5.80 -12.62
N GLU A 351 17.05 6.53 -11.56
CA GLU A 351 18.19 6.25 -10.69
C GLU A 351 17.88 5.17 -9.65
N LEU A 352 16.59 4.85 -9.45
CA LEU A 352 16.16 3.84 -8.50
C LEU A 352 16.34 2.44 -9.05
N ILE A 353 16.59 1.50 -8.13
CA ILE A 353 16.41 0.08 -8.44
C ILE A 353 14.98 -0.14 -8.91
N LYS A 354 14.78 -1.09 -9.81
CA LYS A 354 13.50 -1.29 -10.48
C LYS A 354 12.31 -1.39 -9.50
N VAL A 355 12.49 -1.94 -8.28
CA VAL A 355 11.35 -2.19 -7.36
C VAL A 355 10.83 -0.87 -6.82
N TRP A 356 11.77 -0.03 -6.40
CA TRP A 356 11.46 1.31 -5.93
C TRP A 356 11.04 2.23 -7.07
N ARG A 357 11.58 2.02 -8.29
CA ARG A 357 11.14 2.76 -9.49
C ARG A 357 9.67 2.52 -9.83
N GLU A 358 9.24 1.26 -9.89
CA GLU A 358 7.84 0.94 -10.24
C GLU A 358 6.88 1.56 -9.21
N ALA A 359 7.20 1.48 -7.91
CA ALA A 359 6.43 2.17 -6.87
C ALA A 359 6.50 3.70 -7.00
N ALA A 360 7.66 4.25 -7.34
CA ALA A 360 7.83 5.69 -7.55
C ALA A 360 7.00 6.20 -8.74
N GLU A 361 6.98 5.46 -9.85
CA GLU A 361 6.20 5.78 -11.05
C GLU A 361 4.70 5.64 -10.81
N GLU A 362 4.28 4.62 -10.05
CA GLU A 362 2.86 4.41 -9.71
C GLU A 362 2.31 5.48 -8.76
N TRP A 363 3.12 5.92 -7.79
CA TRP A 363 2.72 6.91 -6.78
C TRP A 363 3.13 8.33 -7.13
N GLN A 364 3.66 8.56 -8.33
CA GLN A 364 4.13 9.87 -8.75
C GLN A 364 3.01 10.90 -8.66
N VAL A 365 3.27 11.99 -7.93
CA VAL A 365 2.36 13.14 -7.82
C VAL A 365 2.96 14.32 -8.60
N GLU A 366 2.10 15.07 -9.28
CA GLU A 366 2.50 16.30 -9.97
C GLU A 366 3.09 17.32 -8.98
N ASN A 367 3.98 18.19 -9.46
CA ASN A 367 4.64 19.23 -8.65
C ASN A 367 5.38 18.73 -7.40
N THR A 368 5.90 17.51 -7.44
CA THR A 368 6.71 16.94 -6.35
C THR A 368 8.16 16.67 -6.76
N THR A 369 9.04 16.68 -5.76
CA THR A 369 10.42 16.18 -5.87
C THR A 369 10.54 14.88 -5.10
N LEU A 370 11.01 13.82 -5.77
CA LEU A 370 11.20 12.50 -5.16
C LEU A 370 12.47 12.48 -4.28
N MET A 371 12.27 12.18 -3.00
CA MET A 371 13.31 12.03 -1.98
C MET A 371 13.31 10.58 -1.47
N VAL A 372 14.46 9.92 -1.43
CA VAL A 372 14.56 8.48 -1.19
C VAL A 372 15.53 8.16 -0.05
N LYS A 373 15.11 7.27 0.86
CA LYS A 373 15.93 6.72 1.93
C LYS A 373 15.84 5.20 1.95
N GLN A 374 16.97 4.52 2.00
CA GLN A 374 17.02 3.09 2.30
C GLN A 374 16.85 2.90 3.81
N LEU A 375 15.83 2.16 4.23
CA LEU A 375 15.45 1.98 5.63
C LEU A 375 16.03 0.71 6.27
N LEU A 376 16.38 -0.30 5.45
CA LEU A 376 17.02 -1.53 5.92
C LEU A 376 18.39 -1.72 5.28
N GLU A 377 19.41 -2.04 6.09
CA GLU A 377 20.77 -2.33 5.61
C GLU A 377 20.81 -3.56 4.68
N ARG A 378 20.01 -4.58 4.98
CA ARG A 378 19.84 -5.77 4.13
C ARG A 378 18.41 -5.83 3.60
N ARG A 379 18.27 -5.85 2.28
CA ARG A 379 16.97 -6.07 1.62
C ARG A 379 16.42 -7.44 2.03
N VAL A 380 15.13 -7.51 2.30
CA VAL A 380 14.38 -8.75 2.54
C VAL A 380 14.01 -9.39 1.19
N MET A 381 13.70 -8.55 0.21
CA MET A 381 13.51 -8.81 -1.21
C MET A 381 14.86 -8.79 -1.92
N VAL A 382 15.71 -9.76 -1.60
CA VAL A 382 16.92 -10.00 -2.40
C VAL A 382 16.53 -10.91 -3.57
N PRO A 383 16.82 -10.54 -4.83
CA PRO A 383 16.84 -11.53 -5.90
C PRO A 383 17.84 -12.63 -5.48
N ILE A 384 17.36 -13.86 -5.30
CA ILE A 384 18.23 -15.01 -4.99
C ILE A 384 19.18 -15.25 -6.15
#